data_AF-A0A315XA03-F1
#
_entry.id   AF-A0A315XA03-F1
#
_cell.length_a   1.000
_cell.length_b   1.000
_cell.length_c   1.000
_cell.angle_alpha   90.00
_cell.angle_beta   90.00
_cell.angle_gamma   90.00
#
_symmetry.space_group_name_H-M   'P 1'
#
loop_
_entity.id
_entity.type
_entity.pdbx_description
1 polymer ?
#
loop_
_entity_poly.entity_id
_entity_poly.type
_entity_poly.pdbx_seq_one_letter_code
_entity_poly.pdbx_strand_id
1 'polypeptide(L)'
;MTTRAPSSAKRRTVPSPIPLAPPVMTATLPSSLPMEPSAKLSAGVYGMEAWPVAAGGTIGVVNWVDAHTHLFSPSQREARGEIAERDRTFAEMYGSPEAKMATVAELLGALDAAEIRHAVVAGFAFADERDIEEQNGYLAEAQRCSRGRVAVVATVNPGLAGWERQARQALDAGAVGFGELRPHNQGWEPLEPAGRALCGLARDAGAVLLWHVSEPVGHGYPGKEGGISPVELCRVATEFPGVKMVGAHLGGGLAYYLQMPEVKAAIENVYFDTAAATLLYDEQSVARLVDLAGPGRVIFGSDYPLLSPRRQLQRLLGQLPGDVAKQVCGGNAERLFRIATTHE
;
A
#
# COMPACT_ATOMS: atom_id res chain seq x y z
N MET A 1 21.93 -65.74 -50.64
CA MET A 1 22.73 -64.92 -51.57
C MET A 1 22.44 -63.44 -51.32
N THR A 2 23.40 -62.57 -51.68
CA THR A 2 23.33 -61.11 -51.95
C THR A 2 21.94 -60.47 -52.16
N THR A 3 21.60 -59.20 -51.83
CA THR A 3 22.19 -57.99 -51.13
C THR A 3 21.05 -56.92 -51.03
N ARG A 4 21.09 -55.73 -50.37
CA ARG A 4 22.08 -54.91 -49.62
C ARG A 4 21.34 -53.99 -48.58
N ALA A 5 22.01 -52.98 -48.04
CA ALA A 5 21.49 -51.84 -47.23
C ALA A 5 22.10 -50.50 -47.80
N PRO A 6 21.99 -49.26 -47.23
CA PRO A 6 21.60 -48.84 -45.86
C PRO A 6 20.88 -47.46 -45.63
N SER A 7 20.71 -47.09 -44.34
CA SER A 7 20.59 -45.71 -43.77
C SER A 7 19.28 -44.91 -43.95
N SER A 8 18.85 -44.00 -43.07
CA SER A 8 19.41 -43.47 -41.78
C SER A 8 18.29 -43.12 -40.77
N ALA A 9 18.59 -42.61 -39.56
CA ALA A 9 17.57 -42.37 -38.50
C ALA A 9 17.91 -41.27 -37.45
N LYS A 10 16.88 -40.83 -36.69
CA LYS A 10 16.87 -39.82 -35.59
C LYS A 10 16.94 -38.35 -36.11
N ARG A 11 16.48 -37.29 -35.41
CA ARG A 11 16.19 -37.06 -33.97
C ARG A 11 14.85 -36.32 -33.71
N ARG A 12 14.44 -36.31 -32.44
CA ARG A 12 13.41 -35.43 -31.82
C ARG A 12 14.04 -34.06 -31.50
N THR A 13 13.29 -32.96 -31.64
CA THR A 13 13.71 -31.59 -31.27
C THR A 13 12.79 -30.98 -30.19
N VAL A 14 13.31 -29.99 -29.47
CA VAL A 14 12.67 -29.25 -28.36
C VAL A 14 12.10 -27.93 -28.91
N PRO A 15 10.96 -27.40 -28.40
CA PRO A 15 10.46 -26.09 -28.81
C PRO A 15 11.46 -24.95 -28.50
N SER A 16 11.54 -23.98 -29.42
CA SER A 16 12.41 -22.81 -29.32
C SER A 16 11.91 -21.77 -28.30
N PRO A 17 12.81 -20.93 -27.74
CA PRO A 17 12.43 -19.83 -26.85
C PRO A 17 11.68 -18.70 -27.58
N ILE A 18 11.03 -17.85 -26.79
CA ILE A 18 10.26 -16.67 -27.22
C ILE A 18 11.19 -15.64 -27.92
N PRO A 19 10.78 -15.02 -29.05
CA PRO A 19 11.57 -14.00 -29.72
C PRO A 19 11.68 -12.69 -28.92
N LEU A 20 12.88 -12.10 -28.90
CA LEU A 20 13.25 -10.92 -28.09
C LEU A 20 12.77 -9.55 -28.64
N ALA A 21 11.76 -9.52 -29.51
CA ALA A 21 11.19 -8.28 -30.03
C ALA A 21 9.70 -8.43 -30.39
N PRO A 22 8.85 -7.42 -30.11
CA PRO A 22 7.46 -7.42 -30.55
C PRO A 22 7.36 -7.21 -32.08
N PRO A 23 6.29 -7.73 -32.72
CA PRO A 23 6.07 -7.49 -34.15
C PRO A 23 5.73 -6.00 -34.40
N VAL A 24 6.44 -5.38 -35.35
CA VAL A 24 6.16 -3.99 -35.76
C VAL A 24 4.88 -3.95 -36.59
N MET A 25 3.82 -3.36 -36.03
CA MET A 25 2.63 -2.98 -36.79
C MET A 25 2.76 -1.54 -37.30
N THR A 26 2.85 -1.38 -38.62
CA THR A 26 2.95 -0.08 -39.28
C THR A 26 1.58 0.59 -39.37
N ALA A 27 1.19 1.34 -38.35
CA ALA A 27 -0.01 2.19 -38.39
C ALA A 27 0.29 3.53 -39.10
N THR A 28 -0.38 3.79 -40.22
CA THR A 28 -0.18 5.02 -41.00
C THR A 28 -0.97 6.18 -40.40
N LEU A 29 -0.29 7.15 -39.81
CA LEU A 29 -0.91 8.39 -39.32
C LEU A 29 -1.05 9.43 -40.45
N PRO A 30 -2.15 10.22 -40.49
CA PRO A 30 -2.27 11.35 -41.40
C PRO A 30 -1.28 12.46 -41.01
N SER A 31 -0.78 13.20 -42.01
CA SER A 31 0.24 14.22 -41.84
C SER A 31 -0.32 15.62 -41.52
N SER A 32 0.55 16.47 -40.97
CA SER A 32 0.38 17.91 -40.69
C SER A 32 -0.60 18.34 -39.59
N LEU A 33 -0.05 18.59 -38.40
CA LEU A 33 -0.39 19.74 -37.56
C LEU A 33 0.92 20.50 -37.24
N PRO A 34 0.90 21.84 -37.11
CA PRO A 34 2.12 22.61 -36.87
C PRO A 34 2.60 22.48 -35.42
N MET A 35 3.91 22.35 -35.24
CA MET A 35 4.58 22.36 -33.93
C MET A 35 5.02 23.79 -33.59
N GLU A 36 4.46 24.39 -32.54
CA GLU A 36 5.06 25.59 -31.92
C GLU A 36 6.22 25.19 -30.98
N PRO A 37 7.27 26.03 -30.86
CA PRO A 37 8.43 25.71 -30.05
C PRO A 37 8.12 25.81 -28.54
N SER A 38 8.19 24.68 -27.85
CA SER A 38 8.02 24.60 -26.39
C SER A 38 8.98 25.54 -25.64
N ALA A 39 8.42 26.34 -24.71
CA ALA A 39 9.18 27.25 -23.88
C ALA A 39 10.06 26.48 -22.87
N LYS A 40 11.33 26.88 -22.74
CA LYS A 40 12.27 26.26 -21.80
C LYS A 40 11.88 26.58 -20.36
N LEU A 41 11.28 25.61 -19.66
CA LEU A 41 11.15 25.67 -18.20
C LEU A 41 12.54 25.55 -17.56
N SER A 42 12.99 26.65 -16.95
CA SER A 42 14.24 26.70 -16.19
C SER A 42 14.10 25.97 -14.85
N ALA A 43 15.05 25.10 -14.52
CA ALA A 43 15.10 24.44 -13.22
C ALA A 43 15.31 25.48 -12.10
N GLY A 44 14.26 25.78 -11.35
CA GLY A 44 14.31 26.68 -10.20
C GLY A 44 14.83 25.97 -8.96
N VAL A 45 16.07 26.26 -8.57
CA VAL A 45 16.61 25.83 -7.28
C VAL A 45 16.00 26.68 -6.17
N TYR A 46 14.93 26.19 -5.54
CA TYR A 46 14.38 26.81 -4.34
C TYR A 46 15.18 26.36 -3.10
N GLY A 47 15.66 27.35 -2.34
CA GLY A 47 16.50 27.14 -1.18
C GLY A 47 15.73 26.67 0.06
N MET A 48 16.47 26.19 1.06
CA MET A 48 15.94 25.89 2.39
C MET A 48 15.70 27.19 3.17
N GLU A 49 14.47 27.70 3.15
CA GLU A 49 14.03 28.73 4.11
C GLU A 49 12.98 28.17 5.08
N ALA A 50 12.91 28.76 6.27
CA ALA A 50 12.01 28.33 7.33
C ALA A 50 10.54 28.65 7.00
N TRP A 51 9.63 27.92 7.62
CA TRP A 51 8.18 28.03 7.39
C TRP A 51 7.68 29.48 7.55
N PRO A 52 6.99 30.06 6.55
CA PRO A 52 6.46 31.42 6.65
C PRO A 52 5.29 31.46 7.65
N VAL A 53 5.56 31.91 8.87
CA VAL A 53 4.53 32.14 9.89
C VAL A 53 3.71 33.38 9.50
N ALA A 54 2.61 33.16 8.80
CA ALA A 54 1.68 34.21 8.41
C ALA A 54 1.04 34.85 9.65
N ALA A 55 1.40 36.10 9.93
CA ALA A 55 0.83 36.85 11.04
C ALA A 55 -0.64 37.23 10.78
N GLY A 56 -1.47 37.17 11.82
CA GLY A 56 -2.81 37.80 11.81
C GLY A 56 -4.00 36.93 11.41
N GLY A 57 -3.89 35.60 11.43
CA GLY A 57 -5.03 34.69 11.32
C GLY A 57 -4.97 33.57 12.36
N THR A 58 -6.12 33.01 12.75
CA THR A 58 -6.18 31.77 13.54
C THR A 58 -5.70 30.60 12.67
N ILE A 59 -4.40 30.27 12.78
CA ILE A 59 -3.80 29.14 12.09
C ILE A 59 -4.39 27.86 12.71
N GLY A 60 -5.35 27.25 12.02
CA GLY A 60 -5.79 25.90 12.35
C GLY A 60 -4.61 24.95 12.29
N VAL A 61 -4.32 24.27 13.41
CA VAL A 61 -3.21 23.32 13.52
C VAL A 61 -3.37 22.25 12.45
N VAL A 62 -2.36 22.09 11.59
CA VAL A 62 -2.43 21.12 10.49
C VAL A 62 -2.11 19.74 11.05
N ASN A 63 -3.14 18.91 11.20
CA ASN A 63 -2.99 17.54 11.64
C ASN A 63 -2.42 16.69 10.49
N TRP A 64 -1.10 16.48 10.48
CA TRP A 64 -0.52 15.44 9.63
C TRP A 64 -0.85 14.05 10.17
N VAL A 65 -1.15 13.12 9.27
CA VAL A 65 -1.47 11.72 9.58
C VAL A 65 -0.67 10.80 8.67
N ASP A 66 0.10 9.89 9.27
CA ASP A 66 0.81 8.84 8.56
C ASP A 66 -0.07 7.58 8.45
N ALA A 67 -0.72 7.39 7.30
CA ALA A 67 -1.78 6.40 7.11
C ALA A 67 -1.30 4.97 6.79
N HIS A 68 0.02 4.73 6.75
CA HIS A 68 0.57 3.38 6.57
C HIS A 68 1.91 3.26 7.32
N THR A 69 1.85 2.57 8.47
CA THR A 69 3.00 2.21 9.31
C THR A 69 2.83 0.80 9.86
N HIS A 70 3.91 0.12 10.28
CA HIS A 70 3.87 -1.22 10.87
C HIS A 70 4.50 -1.24 12.26
N LEU A 71 3.94 -2.07 13.15
CA LEU A 71 4.49 -2.37 14.47
C LEU A 71 4.50 -3.87 14.75
N PHE A 72 5.44 -4.28 15.59
CA PHE A 72 5.54 -5.64 16.14
C PHE A 72 5.65 -5.57 17.65
N SER A 73 5.17 -6.61 18.35
CA SER A 73 5.40 -6.73 19.79
C SER A 73 6.91 -6.86 20.08
N PRO A 74 7.38 -6.48 21.29
CA PRO A 74 8.75 -6.75 21.71
C PRO A 74 9.12 -8.24 21.59
N SER A 75 8.18 -9.13 21.96
CA SER A 75 8.32 -10.58 21.86
C SER A 75 8.39 -11.09 20.41
N GLN A 76 7.64 -10.53 19.46
CA GLN A 76 7.79 -10.84 18.03
C GLN A 76 9.13 -10.34 17.47
N ARG A 77 9.62 -9.20 17.96
CA ARG A 77 10.93 -8.66 17.58
C ARG A 77 12.10 -9.50 18.11
N GLU A 78 11.94 -10.08 19.30
CA GLU A 78 12.89 -11.03 19.91
C GLU A 78 12.81 -12.41 19.25
N ALA A 79 11.60 -12.94 19.01
CA ALA A 79 11.34 -14.23 18.38
C ALA A 79 11.49 -14.25 16.84
N ARG A 80 12.13 -13.22 16.25
CA ARG A 80 12.29 -13.06 14.79
C ARG A 80 12.76 -14.34 14.08
N GLY A 81 13.71 -15.08 14.66
CA GLY A 81 14.18 -16.36 14.12
C GLY A 81 13.09 -17.43 14.10
N GLU A 82 12.45 -17.68 15.24
CA GLU A 82 11.37 -18.68 15.39
C GLU A 82 10.15 -18.38 14.50
N ILE A 83 9.87 -17.10 14.24
CA ILE A 83 8.80 -16.68 13.33
C ILE A 83 9.24 -16.91 11.88
N ALA A 84 10.46 -16.52 11.49
CA ALA A 84 11.01 -16.74 10.15
C ALA A 84 11.21 -18.22 9.78
N GLU A 85 11.28 -19.13 10.76
CA GLU A 85 11.31 -20.58 10.52
C GLU A 85 9.94 -21.17 10.13
N ARG A 86 8.82 -20.50 10.45
CA ARG A 86 7.44 -21.03 10.22
C ARG A 86 6.53 -20.15 9.36
N ASP A 87 6.68 -18.83 9.37
CA ASP A 87 5.96 -17.91 8.49
C ASP A 87 6.87 -17.46 7.33
N ARG A 88 6.56 -17.95 6.13
CA ARG A 88 7.33 -17.63 4.90
C ARG A 88 7.32 -16.14 4.55
N THR A 89 6.22 -15.44 4.80
CA THR A 89 6.06 -14.02 4.47
C THR A 89 6.93 -13.19 5.41
N PHE A 90 6.94 -13.54 6.69
CA PHE A 90 7.83 -12.93 7.67
C PHE A 90 9.30 -13.26 7.38
N ALA A 91 9.62 -14.50 6.99
CA ALA A 91 10.97 -14.90 6.60
C ALA A 91 11.51 -14.05 5.43
N GLU A 92 10.67 -13.79 4.43
CA GLU A 92 11.01 -12.98 3.25
C GLU A 92 11.24 -11.51 3.61
N MET A 93 10.32 -10.89 4.36
CA MET A 93 10.34 -9.44 4.62
C MET A 93 11.14 -9.01 5.85
N TYR A 94 11.16 -9.84 6.90
CA TYR A 94 11.70 -9.50 8.23
C TYR A 94 12.75 -10.48 8.76
N GLY A 95 13.01 -11.60 8.08
CA GLY A 95 14.01 -12.59 8.49
C GLY A 95 15.45 -12.06 8.52
N SER A 96 15.83 -11.14 7.62
CA SER A 96 17.12 -10.45 7.70
C SER A 96 17.18 -9.53 8.93
N PRO A 97 18.25 -9.54 9.74
CA PRO A 97 18.39 -8.64 10.89
C PRO A 97 18.46 -7.15 10.50
N GLU A 98 18.73 -6.85 9.23
CA GLU A 98 18.71 -5.49 8.67
C GLU A 98 17.29 -4.93 8.51
N ALA A 99 16.28 -5.80 8.42
CA ALA A 99 14.88 -5.40 8.39
C ALA A 99 14.47 -4.82 9.76
N LYS A 100 14.03 -3.57 9.76
CA LYS A 100 13.69 -2.83 10.97
C LYS A 100 12.34 -3.29 11.51
N MET A 101 12.23 -3.51 12.81
CA MET A 101 10.96 -3.77 13.50
C MET A 101 10.80 -2.76 14.63
N ALA A 102 9.68 -2.04 14.65
CA ALA A 102 9.43 -0.97 15.60
C ALA A 102 8.29 -1.31 16.57
N THR A 103 8.38 -0.72 17.76
CA THR A 103 7.39 -0.72 18.83
C THR A 103 6.65 0.63 18.87
N VAL A 104 5.50 0.68 19.54
CA VAL A 104 4.70 1.91 19.66
C VAL A 104 5.49 3.09 20.23
N ALA A 105 6.45 2.86 21.13
CA ALA A 105 7.29 3.92 21.70
C ALA A 105 8.25 4.52 20.65
N GLU A 106 8.83 3.69 19.78
CA GLU A 106 9.72 4.13 18.71
C GLU A 106 8.93 4.87 17.61
N LEU A 107 7.70 4.41 17.29
CA LEU A 107 6.78 5.12 16.40
C LEU A 107 6.38 6.48 16.97
N LEU A 108 5.90 6.57 18.21
CA LEU A 108 5.49 7.84 18.81
C LEU A 108 6.63 8.86 18.81
N GLY A 109 7.86 8.45 19.14
CA GLY A 109 9.04 9.30 19.02
C GLY A 109 9.38 9.71 17.59
N ALA A 110 9.14 8.84 16.59
CA ALA A 110 9.31 9.17 15.18
C ALA A 110 8.23 10.14 14.66
N LEU A 111 6.99 10.04 15.17
CA LEU A 111 5.90 10.99 14.87
C LEU A 111 6.19 12.36 15.49
N ASP A 112 6.65 12.41 16.75
CA ASP A 112 7.05 13.65 17.43
C ASP A 112 8.21 14.33 16.69
N ALA A 113 9.25 13.57 16.33
CA ALA A 113 10.37 14.09 15.54
C ALA A 113 9.99 14.48 14.10
N ALA A 114 8.82 14.08 13.61
CA ALA A 114 8.28 14.46 12.30
C ALA A 114 7.18 15.53 12.36
N GLU A 115 6.79 15.97 13.57
CA GLU A 115 5.64 16.87 13.81
C GLU A 115 4.30 16.28 13.30
N ILE A 116 4.18 14.94 13.28
CA ILE A 116 2.99 14.19 12.85
C ILE A 116 2.11 13.89 14.06
N ARG A 117 0.80 14.17 13.94
CA ARG A 117 -0.14 14.04 15.07
C ARG A 117 -0.61 12.60 15.27
N HIS A 118 -1.01 11.93 14.19
CA HIS A 118 -1.58 10.59 14.24
C HIS A 118 -0.89 9.63 13.28
N ALA A 119 -0.97 8.33 13.54
CA ALA A 119 -0.61 7.27 12.61
C ALA A 119 -1.71 6.20 12.52
N VAL A 120 -1.82 5.58 11.36
CA VAL A 120 -2.53 4.31 11.18
C VAL A 120 -1.48 3.21 11.16
N VAL A 121 -1.62 2.23 12.05
CA VAL A 121 -0.77 1.05 12.08
C VAL A 121 -1.50 -0.09 11.40
N ALA A 122 -0.93 -0.57 10.30
CA ALA A 122 -1.34 -1.79 9.62
C ALA A 122 -0.64 -2.99 10.27
N GLY A 123 -1.44 -4.03 10.55
CA GLY A 123 -0.96 -5.35 10.90
C GLY A 123 -0.06 -5.95 9.81
N PHE A 124 0.71 -6.97 10.18
CA PHE A 124 1.51 -7.75 9.25
C PHE A 124 0.72 -9.00 8.84
N ALA A 125 0.84 -9.41 7.57
CA ALA A 125 0.05 -10.50 7.00
C ALA A 125 0.52 -11.92 7.43
N PHE A 126 0.53 -12.16 8.74
CA PHE A 126 0.84 -13.46 9.32
C PHE A 126 -0.11 -14.56 8.81
N ALA A 127 0.43 -15.77 8.69
CA ALA A 127 -0.29 -16.97 8.33
C ALA A 127 -0.82 -17.76 9.55
N ASP A 128 -0.19 -17.62 10.73
CA ASP A 128 -0.45 -18.40 11.95
C ASP A 128 -1.38 -17.66 12.94
N GLU A 129 -2.41 -18.35 13.47
CA GLU A 129 -3.35 -17.80 14.46
C GLU A 129 -2.64 -17.19 15.68
N ARG A 130 -1.54 -17.80 16.14
CA ARG A 130 -0.77 -17.30 17.30
C ARG A 130 -0.19 -15.91 17.06
N ASP A 131 0.41 -15.66 15.90
CA ASP A 131 1.05 -14.37 15.63
C ASP A 131 0.02 -13.28 15.33
N ILE A 132 -1.12 -13.66 14.76
CA ILE A 132 -2.27 -12.76 14.55
C ILE A 132 -2.86 -12.35 15.91
N GLU A 133 -3.08 -13.28 16.83
CA GLU A 133 -3.56 -12.98 18.19
C GLU A 133 -2.54 -12.13 18.97
N GLU A 134 -1.24 -12.45 18.92
CA GLU A 134 -0.20 -11.66 19.58
C GLU A 134 -0.08 -10.24 19.00
N GLN A 135 -0.06 -10.11 17.66
CA GLN A 135 0.04 -8.80 17.02
C GLN A 135 -1.20 -7.95 17.29
N ASN A 136 -2.41 -8.49 17.12
CA ASN A 136 -3.64 -7.73 17.36
C ASN A 136 -3.78 -7.31 18.84
N GLY A 137 -3.36 -8.16 19.78
CA GLY A 137 -3.27 -7.80 21.19
C GLY A 137 -2.30 -6.64 21.44
N TYR A 138 -1.12 -6.69 20.83
CA TYR A 138 -0.13 -5.60 20.91
C TYR A 138 -0.61 -4.29 20.25
N LEU A 139 -1.29 -4.38 19.10
CA LEU A 139 -1.81 -3.22 18.38
C LEU A 139 -2.98 -2.56 19.14
N ALA A 140 -3.88 -3.34 19.74
CA ALA A 140 -4.94 -2.82 20.59
C ALA A 140 -4.37 -2.09 21.84
N GLU A 141 -3.32 -2.64 22.45
CA GLU A 141 -2.60 -2.00 23.55
C GLU A 141 -1.87 -0.72 23.09
N ALA A 142 -1.23 -0.74 21.91
CA ALA A 142 -0.60 0.43 21.30
C ALA A 142 -1.62 1.57 21.06
N GLN A 143 -2.79 1.24 20.49
CA GLN A 143 -3.91 2.17 20.31
C GLN A 143 -4.35 2.77 21.66
N ARG A 144 -4.61 1.93 22.67
CA ARG A 144 -5.02 2.34 24.02
C ARG A 144 -4.02 3.27 24.70
N CYS A 145 -2.72 2.95 24.62
CA CYS A 145 -1.67 3.72 25.28
C CYS A 145 -1.20 4.95 24.48
N SER A 146 -1.50 5.04 23.18
CA SER A 146 -1.18 6.20 22.32
C SER A 146 -1.93 7.50 22.67
N ARG A 147 -2.94 7.44 23.56
CA ARG A 147 -3.88 8.54 23.86
C ARG A 147 -4.62 9.06 22.61
N GLY A 148 -4.96 8.15 21.70
CA GLY A 148 -5.67 8.46 20.45
C GLY A 148 -4.78 8.86 19.27
N ARG A 149 -3.44 8.79 19.41
CA ARG A 149 -2.49 9.05 18.31
C ARG A 149 -2.32 7.88 17.34
N VAL A 150 -2.66 6.66 17.74
CA VAL A 150 -2.60 5.47 16.90
C VAL A 150 -4.01 4.96 16.64
N ALA A 151 -4.36 4.77 15.37
CA ALA A 151 -5.50 3.99 14.93
C ALA A 151 -5.02 2.65 14.32
N VAL A 152 -5.75 1.56 14.52
CA VAL A 152 -5.33 0.21 14.11
C VAL A 152 -6.13 -0.32 12.94
N VAL A 153 -5.41 -0.75 11.91
CA VAL A 153 -5.89 -1.65 10.84
C VAL A 153 -5.35 -3.03 11.20
N ALA A 154 -6.24 -3.93 11.60
CA ALA A 154 -5.88 -5.17 12.30
C ALA A 154 -5.54 -6.33 11.35
N THR A 155 -4.64 -7.22 11.79
CA THR A 155 -4.31 -8.44 11.05
C THR A 155 -5.49 -9.40 11.04
N VAL A 156 -5.80 -9.96 9.88
CA VAL A 156 -6.73 -11.09 9.72
C VAL A 156 -6.18 -12.04 8.66
N ASN A 157 -6.48 -13.34 8.78
CA ASN A 157 -6.26 -14.31 7.71
C ASN A 157 -7.56 -15.09 7.44
N PRO A 158 -8.36 -14.69 6.42
CA PRO A 158 -9.54 -15.44 5.95
C PRO A 158 -9.33 -16.91 5.59
N GLY A 159 -8.10 -17.38 5.40
CA GLY A 159 -7.76 -18.80 5.23
C GLY A 159 -7.82 -19.63 6.53
N LEU A 160 -7.86 -19.00 7.71
CA LEU A 160 -7.87 -19.70 9.01
C LEU A 160 -9.28 -20.00 9.51
N ALA A 161 -9.43 -21.17 10.15
CA ALA A 161 -10.69 -21.55 10.78
C ALA A 161 -11.06 -20.58 11.92
N GLY A 162 -12.20 -19.90 11.79
CA GLY A 162 -12.68 -18.97 12.82
C GLY A 162 -12.07 -17.57 12.76
N TRP A 163 -11.41 -17.17 11.66
CA TRP A 163 -10.89 -15.81 11.44
C TRP A 163 -11.93 -14.72 11.73
N GLU A 164 -13.21 -14.96 11.45
CA GLU A 164 -14.31 -14.02 11.74
C GLU A 164 -14.41 -13.66 13.23
N ARG A 165 -14.05 -14.58 14.12
CA ARG A 165 -14.04 -14.37 15.58
C ARG A 165 -12.99 -13.31 15.94
N GLN A 166 -11.76 -13.52 15.46
CA GLN A 166 -10.64 -12.59 15.66
C GLN A 166 -10.95 -11.21 15.03
N ALA A 167 -11.53 -11.21 13.82
CA ALA A 167 -11.89 -9.99 13.11
C ALA A 167 -12.95 -9.16 13.88
N ARG A 168 -13.96 -9.82 14.46
CA ARG A 168 -14.95 -9.17 15.34
C ARG A 168 -14.30 -8.68 16.65
N GLN A 169 -13.46 -9.50 17.29
CA GLN A 169 -12.72 -9.11 18.50
C GLN A 169 -11.79 -7.89 18.27
N ALA A 170 -11.18 -7.76 17.09
CA ALA A 170 -10.40 -6.59 16.71
C ALA A 170 -11.27 -5.34 16.53
N LEU A 171 -12.45 -5.44 15.92
CA LEU A 171 -13.42 -4.34 15.83
C LEU A 171 -13.95 -3.93 17.21
N ASP A 172 -14.23 -4.90 18.09
CA ASP A 172 -14.65 -4.65 19.49
C ASP A 172 -13.54 -3.97 20.31
N ALA A 173 -12.27 -4.25 20.00
CA ALA A 173 -11.09 -3.54 20.54
C ALA A 173 -10.86 -2.15 19.89
N GLY A 174 -11.69 -1.76 18.93
CA GLY A 174 -11.66 -0.45 18.27
C GLY A 174 -10.80 -0.37 17.01
N ALA A 175 -10.49 -1.49 16.34
CA ALA A 175 -9.84 -1.43 15.03
C ALA A 175 -10.74 -0.71 13.99
N VAL A 176 -10.12 0.10 13.13
CA VAL A 176 -10.81 0.90 12.10
C VAL A 176 -10.79 0.23 10.71
N GLY A 177 -10.11 -0.90 10.59
CA GLY A 177 -9.92 -1.63 9.34
C GLY A 177 -9.23 -2.98 9.52
N PHE A 178 -8.99 -3.65 8.41
CA PHE A 178 -8.25 -4.92 8.32
C PHE A 178 -7.13 -4.83 7.28
N GLY A 179 -5.97 -5.37 7.61
CA GLY A 179 -4.78 -5.37 6.78
C GLY A 179 -3.47 -5.20 7.59
N GLU A 180 -2.31 -5.11 6.94
CA GLU A 180 -2.13 -5.20 5.48
C GLU A 180 -2.51 -6.60 4.97
N LEU A 181 -3.42 -6.66 3.99
CA LEU A 181 -3.90 -7.91 3.41
C LEU A 181 -2.96 -8.38 2.30
N ARG A 182 -2.43 -9.60 2.44
CA ARG A 182 -1.59 -10.28 1.45
C ARG A 182 -2.18 -11.66 1.12
N PRO A 183 -3.24 -11.73 0.29
CA PRO A 183 -4.11 -12.90 0.20
C PRO A 183 -3.37 -14.18 -0.22
N HIS A 184 -2.54 -14.05 -1.24
CA HIS A 184 -1.75 -15.13 -1.81
C HIS A 184 -0.58 -15.57 -0.92
N ASN A 185 -0.02 -14.67 -0.09
CA ASN A 185 0.91 -15.03 1.00
C ASN A 185 0.21 -15.82 2.11
N GLN A 186 -1.00 -15.41 2.49
CA GLN A 186 -1.75 -15.94 3.62
C GLN A 186 -2.56 -17.21 3.29
N GLY A 187 -2.69 -17.56 2.00
CA GLY A 187 -3.34 -18.78 1.52
C GLY A 187 -4.84 -18.66 1.26
N TRP A 188 -5.35 -17.47 0.90
CA TRP A 188 -6.77 -17.26 0.61
C TRP A 188 -6.99 -16.36 -0.62
N GLU A 189 -8.14 -16.56 -1.28
CA GLU A 189 -8.49 -15.92 -2.54
C GLU A 189 -9.48 -14.75 -2.35
N PRO A 190 -9.22 -13.53 -2.86
CA PRO A 190 -10.05 -12.34 -2.60
C PRO A 190 -11.50 -12.43 -3.08
N LEU A 191 -11.74 -13.19 -4.15
CA LEU A 191 -13.06 -13.33 -4.79
C LEU A 191 -13.74 -14.68 -4.51
N GLU A 192 -13.17 -15.50 -3.64
CA GLU A 192 -13.79 -16.73 -3.12
C GLU A 192 -14.58 -16.45 -1.81
N PRO A 193 -15.39 -17.38 -1.28
CA PRO A 193 -16.30 -17.13 -0.17
C PRO A 193 -15.67 -16.45 1.06
N ALA A 194 -14.42 -16.77 1.40
CA ALA A 194 -13.71 -16.15 2.53
C ALA A 194 -13.38 -14.67 2.29
N GLY A 195 -12.88 -14.31 1.10
CA GLY A 195 -12.62 -12.91 0.73
C GLY A 195 -13.92 -12.10 0.57
N ARG A 196 -14.97 -12.71 0.02
CA ARG A 196 -16.32 -12.12 -0.05
C ARG A 196 -16.89 -11.86 1.36
N ALA A 197 -16.69 -12.78 2.30
CA ALA A 197 -17.11 -12.62 3.69
C ALA A 197 -16.33 -11.51 4.41
N LEU A 198 -15.02 -11.36 4.17
CA LEU A 198 -14.22 -10.22 4.67
C LEU A 198 -14.76 -8.89 4.13
N CYS A 199 -15.07 -8.81 2.84
CA CYS A 199 -15.64 -7.61 2.22
C CYS A 199 -17.04 -7.30 2.78
N GLY A 200 -17.87 -8.32 3.04
CA GLY A 200 -19.16 -8.16 3.73
C GLY A 200 -19.01 -7.61 5.14
N LEU A 201 -18.12 -8.21 5.96
CA LEU A 201 -17.82 -7.76 7.32
C LEU A 201 -17.31 -6.30 7.34
N ALA A 202 -16.40 -5.96 6.42
CA ALA A 202 -15.86 -4.61 6.31
C ALA A 202 -16.92 -3.59 5.86
N ARG A 203 -17.81 -3.94 4.93
CA ARG A 203 -18.96 -3.10 4.56
C ARG A 203 -19.85 -2.82 5.78
N ASP A 204 -20.20 -3.86 6.52
CA ASP A 204 -21.24 -3.78 7.56
C ASP A 204 -20.75 -3.08 8.85
N ALA A 205 -19.45 -3.14 9.15
CA ALA A 205 -18.80 -2.27 10.14
C ALA A 205 -18.39 -0.89 9.57
N GLY A 206 -18.40 -0.73 8.24
CA GLY A 206 -17.81 0.38 7.51
C GLY A 206 -16.29 0.52 7.70
N ALA A 207 -15.61 -0.58 8.00
CA ALA A 207 -14.17 -0.69 8.23
C ALA A 207 -13.40 -0.58 6.90
N VAL A 208 -12.14 -0.16 6.97
CA VAL A 208 -11.27 -0.02 5.78
C VAL A 208 -10.52 -1.33 5.51
N LEU A 209 -10.46 -1.78 4.26
CA LEU A 209 -9.55 -2.86 3.84
C LEU A 209 -8.28 -2.27 3.24
N LEU A 210 -7.12 -2.51 3.86
CA LEU A 210 -5.82 -2.08 3.35
C LEU A 210 -5.13 -3.27 2.70
N TRP A 211 -4.85 -3.17 1.40
CA TRP A 211 -4.30 -4.25 0.58
C TRP A 211 -2.86 -3.95 0.15
N HIS A 212 -1.97 -4.93 0.27
CA HIS A 212 -0.66 -4.87 -0.39
C HIS A 212 -0.86 -5.03 -1.90
N VAL A 213 -0.61 -3.98 -2.69
CA VAL A 213 -0.80 -4.05 -4.15
C VAL A 213 0.54 -3.99 -4.86
N SER A 214 0.96 -5.14 -5.39
CA SER A 214 2.24 -5.29 -6.09
C SER A 214 2.11 -5.00 -7.57
N GLU A 215 3.01 -4.20 -8.16
CA GLU A 215 3.03 -4.01 -9.60
C GLU A 215 3.59 -5.26 -10.33
N PRO A 216 2.91 -5.77 -11.38
CA PRO A 216 3.24 -7.05 -12.02
C PRO A 216 4.45 -7.00 -12.97
N VAL A 217 5.32 -5.99 -12.80
CA VAL A 217 6.43 -5.65 -13.70
C VAL A 217 7.61 -5.06 -12.90
N GLY A 218 8.70 -4.69 -13.59
CA GLY A 218 9.85 -4.04 -12.96
C GLY A 218 10.83 -5.03 -12.34
N HIS A 219 11.42 -4.66 -11.21
CA HIS A 219 12.41 -5.48 -10.50
C HIS A 219 11.77 -6.31 -9.38
N GLY A 220 12.43 -7.39 -8.96
CA GLY A 220 12.06 -8.18 -7.80
C GLY A 220 12.67 -7.60 -6.51
N TYR A 221 11.90 -7.62 -5.43
CA TYR A 221 12.31 -7.20 -4.08
C TYR A 221 11.58 -8.06 -3.03
N PRO A 222 12.11 -8.21 -1.80
CA PRO A 222 11.44 -8.99 -0.76
C PRO A 222 10.08 -8.38 -0.40
N GLY A 223 9.03 -9.19 -0.39
CA GLY A 223 7.66 -8.73 -0.21
C GLY A 223 6.97 -8.28 -1.50
N LYS A 224 7.56 -8.45 -2.69
CA LYS A 224 6.83 -8.19 -3.95
C LYS A 224 5.74 -9.24 -4.20
N GLU A 225 6.03 -10.51 -3.99
CA GLU A 225 5.11 -11.60 -4.32
C GLU A 225 4.06 -11.81 -3.21
N GLY A 226 2.86 -12.26 -3.59
CA GLY A 226 1.82 -12.70 -2.64
C GLY A 226 0.87 -11.62 -2.07
N GLY A 227 1.03 -10.36 -2.47
CA GLY A 227 0.00 -9.32 -2.35
C GLY A 227 -1.21 -9.57 -3.29
N ILE A 228 -2.13 -8.62 -3.39
CA ILE A 228 -3.18 -8.62 -4.41
C ILE A 228 -2.68 -7.92 -5.69
N SER A 229 -3.04 -8.40 -6.89
CA SER A 229 -2.72 -7.67 -8.12
C SER A 229 -3.68 -6.48 -8.35
N PRO A 230 -3.27 -5.47 -9.13
CA PRO A 230 -4.14 -4.39 -9.61
C PRO A 230 -5.46 -4.88 -10.24
N VAL A 231 -5.42 -6.01 -10.96
CA VAL A 231 -6.59 -6.58 -11.66
C VAL A 231 -7.57 -7.20 -10.67
N GLU A 232 -7.07 -7.89 -9.64
CA GLU A 232 -7.90 -8.45 -8.57
C GLU A 232 -8.50 -7.37 -7.69
N LEU A 233 -7.72 -6.36 -7.25
CA LEU A 233 -8.26 -5.24 -6.49
C LEU A 233 -9.34 -4.48 -7.27
N CYS A 234 -9.16 -4.27 -8.58
CA CYS A 234 -10.18 -3.69 -9.43
C CYS A 234 -11.48 -4.52 -9.44
N ARG A 235 -11.38 -5.85 -9.53
CA ARG A 235 -12.55 -6.75 -9.47
C ARG A 235 -13.23 -6.77 -8.09
N VAL A 236 -12.45 -6.77 -7.01
CA VAL A 236 -12.97 -6.71 -5.63
C VAL A 236 -13.69 -5.38 -5.38
N ALA A 237 -13.13 -4.26 -5.82
CA ALA A 237 -13.79 -2.95 -5.78
C ALA A 237 -15.09 -2.92 -6.62
N THR A 238 -15.07 -3.51 -7.83
CA THR A 238 -16.24 -3.65 -8.72
C THR A 238 -17.38 -4.41 -8.04
N GLU A 239 -17.06 -5.49 -7.32
CA GLU A 239 -18.07 -6.32 -6.64
C GLU A 239 -18.57 -5.70 -5.32
N PHE A 240 -17.70 -4.95 -4.63
CA PHE A 240 -17.98 -4.34 -3.33
C PHE A 240 -17.81 -2.81 -3.31
N PRO A 241 -18.57 -2.05 -4.13
CA PRO A 241 -18.43 -0.58 -4.22
C PRO A 241 -18.78 0.16 -2.91
N GLY A 242 -19.45 -0.49 -1.96
CA GLY A 242 -19.73 0.03 -0.62
C GLY A 242 -18.61 -0.17 0.42
N VAL A 243 -17.53 -0.90 0.09
CA VAL A 243 -16.39 -1.13 0.99
C VAL A 243 -15.32 -0.07 0.76
N LYS A 244 -14.83 0.55 1.83
CA LYS A 244 -13.67 1.45 1.77
C LYS A 244 -12.39 0.64 1.59
N MET A 245 -11.60 0.93 0.56
CA MET A 245 -10.36 0.21 0.29
C MET A 245 -9.16 1.16 0.16
N VAL A 246 -8.00 0.74 0.65
CA VAL A 246 -6.70 1.35 0.34
C VAL A 246 -5.91 0.35 -0.50
N GLY A 247 -5.52 0.75 -1.70
CA GLY A 247 -4.47 0.08 -2.46
C GLY A 247 -3.12 0.68 -2.08
N ALA A 248 -2.29 -0.08 -1.37
CA ALA A 248 -0.97 0.38 -0.96
C ALA A 248 -0.05 0.65 -2.17
N HIS A 249 0.98 1.46 -1.95
CA HIS A 249 2.07 1.68 -2.92
C HIS A 249 1.55 2.23 -4.26
N LEU A 250 0.77 3.31 -4.21
CA LEU A 250 0.07 3.90 -5.37
C LEU A 250 -0.86 2.89 -6.09
N GLY A 251 -1.26 1.81 -5.41
CA GLY A 251 -2.09 0.73 -5.91
C GLY A 251 -1.39 -0.18 -6.92
N GLY A 252 -0.07 -0.36 -6.85
CA GLY A 252 0.67 -1.27 -7.75
C GLY A 252 0.53 -0.92 -9.24
N GLY A 253 0.25 0.34 -9.56
CA GLY A 253 -0.04 0.81 -10.91
C GLY A 253 -1.53 0.80 -11.32
N LEU A 254 -2.46 0.30 -10.48
CA LEU A 254 -3.90 0.36 -10.71
C LEU A 254 -4.38 1.78 -11.06
N ALA A 255 -3.82 2.79 -10.39
CA ALA A 255 -4.15 4.19 -10.60
C ALA A 255 -3.92 4.69 -12.05
N TYR A 256 -3.04 4.07 -12.83
CA TYR A 256 -2.83 4.46 -14.23
C TYR A 256 -4.09 4.24 -15.08
N TYR A 257 -4.88 3.21 -14.76
CA TYR A 257 -6.12 2.86 -15.45
C TYR A 257 -7.30 3.79 -15.09
N LEU A 258 -7.15 4.75 -14.17
CA LEU A 258 -8.17 5.78 -13.88
C LEU A 258 -8.48 6.71 -15.07
N GLN A 259 -7.70 6.62 -16.16
CA GLN A 259 -8.00 7.26 -17.44
C GLN A 259 -9.13 6.57 -18.21
N MET A 260 -9.44 5.31 -17.88
CA MET A 260 -10.54 4.53 -18.46
C MET A 260 -11.81 4.79 -17.64
N PRO A 261 -12.89 5.39 -18.21
CA PRO A 261 -14.08 5.78 -17.45
C PRO A 261 -14.74 4.64 -16.66
N GLU A 262 -14.76 3.45 -17.24
CA GLU A 262 -15.31 2.23 -16.64
C GLU A 262 -14.50 1.77 -15.42
N VAL A 263 -13.17 1.85 -15.47
CA VAL A 263 -12.30 1.54 -14.33
C VAL A 263 -12.43 2.63 -13.27
N LYS A 264 -12.46 3.91 -13.68
CA LYS A 264 -12.60 5.06 -12.77
C LYS A 264 -13.89 4.99 -11.93
N ALA A 265 -14.98 4.51 -12.51
CA ALA A 265 -16.23 4.24 -11.80
C ALA A 265 -16.14 2.97 -10.93
N ALA A 266 -15.56 1.88 -11.46
CA ALA A 266 -15.41 0.60 -10.75
C ALA A 266 -14.54 0.68 -9.49
N ILE A 267 -13.65 1.67 -9.38
CA ILE A 267 -12.75 1.88 -8.22
C ILE A 267 -12.95 3.24 -7.53
N GLU A 268 -14.16 3.81 -7.59
CA GLU A 268 -14.47 5.08 -6.88
C GLU A 268 -14.22 5.01 -5.37
N ASN A 269 -14.43 3.83 -4.78
CA ASN A 269 -14.22 3.49 -3.36
C ASN A 269 -12.76 3.17 -2.99
N VAL A 270 -11.83 3.14 -3.94
CA VAL A 270 -10.40 2.85 -3.72
C VAL A 270 -9.62 4.15 -3.52
N TYR A 271 -8.90 4.20 -2.41
CA TYR A 271 -7.90 5.20 -2.06
C TYR A 271 -6.50 4.63 -2.34
N PHE A 272 -5.54 5.51 -2.59
CA PHE A 272 -4.16 5.14 -2.93
C PHE A 272 -3.21 5.77 -1.91
N ASP A 273 -2.37 4.98 -1.26
CA ASP A 273 -1.35 5.51 -0.35
C ASP A 273 0.00 5.77 -1.03
N THR A 274 0.89 6.46 -0.31
CA THR A 274 2.27 6.74 -0.72
C THR A 274 3.31 5.83 -0.06
N ALA A 275 2.90 4.74 0.59
CA ALA A 275 3.81 3.82 1.28
C ALA A 275 4.80 3.21 0.29
N ALA A 276 6.06 3.04 0.69
CA ALA A 276 7.17 2.55 -0.15
C ALA A 276 7.43 3.32 -1.47
N ALA A 277 6.69 4.38 -1.78
CA ALA A 277 6.63 4.98 -3.12
C ALA A 277 7.99 5.38 -3.69
N THR A 278 8.90 5.83 -2.83
CA THR A 278 10.25 6.29 -3.21
C THR A 278 11.24 5.16 -3.51
N LEU A 279 10.84 3.90 -3.33
CA LEU A 279 11.60 2.70 -3.68
C LEU A 279 11.20 2.14 -5.06
N LEU A 280 9.96 2.41 -5.49
CA LEU A 280 9.35 1.82 -6.68
C LEU A 280 9.15 2.82 -7.83
N TYR A 281 8.92 4.11 -7.53
CA TYR A 281 8.46 5.10 -8.50
C TYR A 281 9.30 6.40 -8.52
N ASP A 282 9.29 7.11 -9.67
CA ASP A 282 9.98 8.40 -9.81
C ASP A 282 9.35 9.52 -8.98
N GLU A 283 10.10 10.61 -8.79
CA GLU A 283 9.73 11.68 -7.87
C GLU A 283 8.39 12.35 -8.15
N GLN A 284 7.94 12.40 -9.40
CA GLN A 284 6.70 13.09 -9.79
C GLN A 284 5.47 12.17 -9.76
N SER A 285 5.62 10.91 -9.35
CA SER A 285 4.55 9.91 -9.42
C SER A 285 3.36 10.21 -8.52
N VAL A 286 3.57 10.78 -7.34
CA VAL A 286 2.46 11.14 -6.42
C VAL A 286 1.68 12.36 -6.92
N ALA A 287 2.36 13.35 -7.53
CA ALA A 287 1.69 14.48 -8.17
C ALA A 287 0.79 14.01 -9.33
N ARG A 288 1.32 13.18 -10.24
CA ARG A 288 0.54 12.58 -11.34
C ARG A 288 -0.61 11.70 -10.84
N LEU A 289 -0.44 11.00 -9.71
CA LEU A 289 -1.52 10.25 -9.06
C LEU A 289 -2.63 11.18 -8.55
N VAL A 290 -2.28 12.32 -7.94
CA VAL A 290 -3.26 13.35 -7.52
C VAL A 290 -4.03 13.89 -8.72
N ASP A 291 -3.37 14.17 -9.85
CA ASP A 291 -4.03 14.65 -11.08
C ASP A 291 -5.02 13.62 -11.65
N LEU A 292 -4.65 12.33 -11.63
CA LEU A 292 -5.49 11.23 -12.15
C LEU A 292 -6.65 10.85 -11.23
N ALA A 293 -6.39 10.73 -9.92
CA ALA A 293 -7.34 10.24 -8.94
C ALA A 293 -8.23 11.33 -8.34
N GLY A 294 -7.76 12.58 -8.35
CA GLY A 294 -8.25 13.69 -7.54
C GLY A 294 -7.61 13.66 -6.15
N PRO A 295 -7.29 14.84 -5.54
CA PRO A 295 -6.57 14.92 -4.28
C PRO A 295 -7.27 14.22 -3.12
N GLY A 296 -8.60 14.09 -3.16
CA GLY A 296 -9.40 13.44 -2.12
C GLY A 296 -9.25 11.91 -2.00
N ARG A 297 -8.62 11.24 -2.98
CA ARG A 297 -8.39 9.77 -2.98
C ARG A 297 -6.93 9.35 -2.77
N VAL A 298 -6.02 10.30 -2.54
CA VAL A 298 -4.61 10.01 -2.24
C VAL A 298 -4.36 10.26 -0.75
N ILE A 299 -3.66 9.35 -0.07
CA ILE A 299 -3.32 9.46 1.36
C ILE A 299 -1.82 9.31 1.57
N PHE A 300 -1.24 10.11 2.47
CA PHE A 300 0.14 9.92 2.91
C PHE A 300 0.24 8.66 3.75
N GLY A 301 1.11 7.75 3.34
CA GLY A 301 1.69 6.70 4.17
C GLY A 301 3.20 6.74 4.01
N SER A 302 3.96 6.59 5.09
CA SER A 302 5.42 6.63 5.03
C SER A 302 6.07 5.27 4.86
N ASP A 303 5.38 4.18 5.23
CA ASP A 303 5.95 2.83 5.35
C ASP A 303 6.99 2.73 6.49
N TYR A 304 6.77 3.43 7.59
CA TYR A 304 7.60 3.28 8.80
C TYR A 304 7.43 1.87 9.40
N PRO A 305 8.51 1.16 9.78
CA PRO A 305 9.87 1.67 9.98
C PRO A 305 10.82 1.58 8.76
N LEU A 306 10.39 1.05 7.61
CA LEU A 306 11.26 0.93 6.43
C LEU A 306 11.84 2.29 6.03
N LEU A 307 10.98 3.30 5.93
CA LEU A 307 11.32 4.68 5.58
C LEU A 307 11.09 5.64 6.76
N SER A 308 11.40 6.93 6.55
CA SER A 308 11.31 7.97 7.59
C SER A 308 10.10 8.89 7.38
N PRO A 309 9.12 8.93 8.31
CA PRO A 309 7.92 9.76 8.19
C PRO A 309 8.24 11.22 7.87
N ARG A 310 9.18 11.83 8.60
CA ARG A 310 9.63 13.22 8.38
C ARG A 310 10.10 13.44 6.94
N ARG A 311 10.92 12.54 6.38
CA ARG A 311 11.46 12.68 5.02
C ARG A 311 10.38 12.54 3.96
N GLN A 312 9.45 11.60 4.13
CA GLN A 312 8.38 11.37 3.16
C GLN A 312 7.33 12.47 3.20
N LEU A 313 6.93 12.93 4.39
CA LEU A 313 6.08 14.11 4.55
C LEU A 313 6.74 15.34 3.91
N GLN A 314 8.00 15.66 4.24
CA GLN A 314 8.71 16.81 3.66
C GLN A 314 8.81 16.73 2.13
N ARG A 315 8.98 15.54 1.54
CA ARG A 315 8.95 15.35 0.09
C ARG A 315 7.58 15.67 -0.50
N LEU A 316 6.48 15.21 0.09
CA LEU A 316 5.13 15.53 -0.38
C LEU A 316 4.80 17.02 -0.23
N LEU A 317 5.20 17.66 0.88
CA LEU A 317 5.02 19.10 1.10
C LEU A 317 5.82 19.95 0.09
N GLY A 318 6.93 19.45 -0.44
CA GLY A 318 7.71 20.09 -1.51
C GLY A 318 7.22 19.80 -2.94
N GLN A 319 6.26 18.88 -3.11
CA GLN A 319 5.76 18.43 -4.42
C GLN A 319 4.30 18.83 -4.70
N LEU A 320 3.50 19.09 -3.66
CA LEU A 320 2.06 19.32 -3.77
C LEU A 320 1.68 20.75 -3.37
N PRO A 321 0.68 21.38 -4.03
CA PRO A 321 0.10 22.66 -3.59
C PRO A 321 -0.38 22.60 -2.12
N GLY A 322 -0.27 23.70 -1.39
CA GLY A 322 -0.45 23.71 0.08
C GLY A 322 -1.85 23.32 0.61
N ASP A 323 -2.88 23.33 -0.23
CA ASP A 323 -4.24 22.86 0.06
C ASP A 323 -4.44 21.38 -0.33
N VAL A 324 -3.85 20.94 -1.44
CA VAL A 324 -3.73 19.54 -1.85
C VAL A 324 -2.93 18.75 -0.81
N ALA A 325 -1.79 19.28 -0.38
CA ALA A 325 -0.92 18.68 0.61
C ALA A 325 -1.62 18.44 1.95
N LYS A 326 -2.48 19.38 2.40
CA LYS A 326 -3.30 19.24 3.63
C LYS A 326 -4.36 18.14 3.53
N GLN A 327 -4.91 17.92 2.33
CA GLN A 327 -5.82 16.80 2.09
C GLN A 327 -5.07 15.48 2.11
N VAL A 328 -4.04 15.34 1.27
CA VAL A 328 -3.26 14.11 1.10
C VAL A 328 -2.55 13.70 2.38
N CYS A 329 -1.88 14.63 3.06
CA CYS A 329 -1.01 14.33 4.20
C CYS A 329 -1.73 14.32 5.57
N GLY A 330 -3.06 14.39 5.60
CA GLY A 330 -3.82 14.47 6.84
C GLY A 330 -5.32 14.25 6.64
N GLY A 331 -6.02 15.28 6.15
CA GLY A 331 -7.49 15.34 6.20
C GLY A 331 -8.21 14.20 5.49
N ASN A 332 -7.60 13.57 4.48
CA ASN A 332 -8.17 12.39 3.82
C ASN A 332 -8.13 11.15 4.72
N ALA A 333 -7.00 10.91 5.39
CA ALA A 333 -6.85 9.79 6.33
C ALA A 333 -7.75 9.97 7.56
N GLU A 334 -7.88 11.19 8.08
CA GLU A 334 -8.83 11.52 9.17
C GLU A 334 -10.26 11.10 8.83
N ARG A 335 -10.76 11.45 7.63
CA ARG A 335 -12.10 11.07 7.15
C ARG A 335 -12.24 9.58 6.80
N LEU A 336 -11.17 8.97 6.26
CA LEU A 336 -11.18 7.58 5.83
C LEU A 336 -11.27 6.64 7.03
N PHE A 337 -10.36 6.82 7.99
CA PHE A 337 -10.17 5.99 9.18
C PHE A 337 -10.91 6.49 10.43
N ARG A 338 -11.66 7.60 10.33
CA ARG A 338 -12.47 8.19 11.43
C ARG A 338 -11.64 8.65 12.64
N ILE A 339 -10.42 9.14 12.40
CA ILE A 339 -9.50 9.59 13.46
C ILE A 339 -10.08 10.87 14.09
N ALA A 340 -10.23 10.88 15.41
CA ALA A 340 -10.89 11.96 16.12
C ALA A 340 -10.00 13.21 16.23
N THR A 341 -10.38 14.28 15.53
CA THR A 341 -9.72 15.59 15.63
C THR A 341 -10.03 16.26 16.97
N THR A 342 -9.08 16.18 17.90
CA THR A 342 -9.11 17.01 19.12
C THR A 342 -8.82 18.47 18.76
N HIS A 343 -9.89 19.19 18.42
CA HIS A 343 -9.92 20.64 18.33
C HIS A 343 -9.96 21.23 19.75
N GLU A 344 -8.80 21.65 20.23
CA GLU A 344 -8.65 22.61 21.34
C GLU A 344 -8.56 24.03 20.76
#